data_AF-A0A919GH29-F1
#
_entry.id   AF-A0A919GH29-F1
#
_cell.length_a   1.000
_cell.length_b   1.000
_cell.length_c   1.000
_cell.angle_alpha   90.00
_cell.angle_beta   90.00
_cell.angle_gamma   90.00
#
_symmetry.space_group_name_H-M   'P 1'
#
loop_
_entity.id
_entity.type
_entity.pdbx_description
1 polymer ?
#
loop_
_entity_poly.entity_id
_entity_poly.type
_entity_poly.pdbx_seq_one_letter_code
_entity_poly.pdbx_strand_id
1 'polypeptide(L)'
;MGSIKEAIRSAQDIGRQEDVDIPEWGITVDVWGLPSGDWEAYQNKLNKLRFSEGKGGAEMNVRSNRAEIIAKSLREPGTDKLVFTDLAEGISILSKKNQGTVDGLFKLIRHLSGEDRDFEQKVKDAEGNSADGQS
;
A
#
# COMPACT_ATOMS: atom_id res chain seq x y z
N MET A 1 3.04 -36.00 -0.16
CA MET A 1 2.46 -34.96 -1.02
C MET A 1 1.56 -34.12 -0.13
N GLY A 2 1.93 -32.86 0.13
CA GLY A 2 1.07 -31.95 0.90
C GLY A 2 -0.25 -31.76 0.17
N SER A 3 -1.34 -31.64 0.92
CA SER A 3 -2.65 -31.38 0.32
C SER A 3 -2.64 -30.05 -0.42
N ILE A 4 -3.46 -29.89 -1.47
CA ILE A 4 -3.62 -28.62 -2.21
C ILE A 4 -3.89 -27.45 -1.24
N LYS A 5 -4.61 -27.71 -0.14
CA LYS A 5 -4.85 -26.76 0.95
C LYS A 5 -3.57 -26.25 1.62
N GLU A 6 -2.58 -27.11 1.83
CA GLU A 6 -1.29 -26.72 2.42
C GLU A 6 -0.46 -25.92 1.42
N ALA A 7 -0.50 -26.28 0.13
CA ALA A 7 0.14 -25.49 -0.91
C ALA A 7 -0.43 -24.07 -1.02
N ILE A 8 -1.75 -23.91 -0.90
CA ILE A 8 -2.41 -22.58 -0.86
C ILE A 8 -2.03 -21.83 0.42
N ARG A 9 -1.97 -22.51 1.58
CA ARG A 9 -1.62 -21.87 2.86
C ARG A 9 -0.17 -21.39 2.90
N SER A 10 0.74 -22.09 2.23
CA SER A 10 2.16 -21.74 2.13
C SER A 10 2.48 -20.84 0.95
N ALA A 11 1.52 -20.60 0.04
CA ALA A 11 1.70 -19.63 -1.03
C ALA A 11 1.80 -18.23 -0.43
N GLN A 12 2.87 -17.52 -0.78
CA GLN A 12 3.07 -16.12 -0.42
C GLN A 12 3.14 -15.31 -1.72
N ASP A 13 1.95 -15.12 -2.31
CA ASP A 13 1.74 -14.41 -3.57
C ASP A 13 1.55 -12.89 -3.39
N ILE A 14 1.66 -12.39 -2.15
CA ILE A 14 1.60 -10.96 -1.85
C ILE A 14 2.87 -10.29 -2.38
N GLY A 15 2.70 -9.28 -3.25
CA GLY A 15 3.82 -8.48 -3.75
C GLY A 15 4.55 -7.77 -2.63
N ARG A 16 5.88 -7.69 -2.71
CA ARG A 16 6.72 -6.94 -1.77
C ARG A 16 7.76 -6.13 -2.53
N GLN A 17 8.07 -4.96 -2.00
CA GLN A 17 9.19 -4.15 -2.46
C GLN A 17 10.13 -3.92 -1.28
N GLU A 18 11.35 -4.41 -1.44
CA GLU A 18 12.42 -4.30 -0.46
C GLU A 18 13.20 -2.99 -0.70
N ASP A 19 13.82 -2.45 0.35
CA ASP A 19 14.71 -1.29 0.26
C ASP A 19 14.06 -0.01 -0.33
N VAL A 20 12.80 0.29 0.04
CA VAL A 20 12.13 1.52 -0.37
C VAL A 20 12.70 2.70 0.40
N ASP A 21 13.50 3.51 -0.27
CA ASP A 21 14.03 4.76 0.26
C ASP A 21 12.92 5.83 0.35
N ILE A 22 12.78 6.43 1.53
CA ILE A 22 11.89 7.55 1.79
C ILE A 22 12.78 8.76 2.10
N PRO A 23 13.21 9.52 1.08
CA PRO A 23 14.18 10.60 1.26
C PRO A 23 13.64 11.73 2.13
N GLU A 24 12.32 11.95 2.13
CA GLU A 24 11.67 12.93 2.99
C GLU A 24 11.82 12.62 4.49
N TRP A 25 12.04 11.35 4.84
CA TRP A 25 12.21 10.90 6.23
C TRP A 25 13.64 10.43 6.52
N GLY A 26 14.47 10.23 5.49
CA GLY A 26 15.83 9.73 5.61
C GLY A 26 15.88 8.28 6.12
N ILE A 27 14.88 7.47 5.75
CA ILE A 27 14.76 6.07 6.18
C ILE A 27 14.54 5.16 4.98
N THR A 28 14.86 3.88 5.17
CA THR A 28 14.56 2.80 4.24
C THR A 28 13.60 1.83 4.90
N VAL A 29 12.58 1.38 4.18
CA VAL A 29 11.55 0.46 4.67
C VAL A 29 11.25 -0.60 3.63
N ASP A 30 10.77 -1.75 4.08
CA ASP A 30 10.18 -2.74 3.17
C ASP A 30 8.68 -2.50 3.11
N VAL A 31 8.11 -2.53 1.91
CA VAL A 31 6.68 -2.30 1.67
C VAL A 31 6.05 -3.57 1.15
N TRP A 32 5.03 -4.04 1.83
CA TRP A 32 4.31 -5.25 1.46
C TRP A 32 2.92 -4.88 0.96
N GLY A 33 2.42 -5.63 -0.02
CA GLY A 33 1.02 -5.58 -0.42
C GLY A 33 0.11 -6.04 0.71
N LEU A 34 -1.18 -5.75 0.58
CA LEU A 34 -2.20 -6.28 1.46
C LEU A 34 -2.79 -7.57 0.90
N PRO A 35 -3.15 -8.52 1.77
CA PRO A 35 -3.96 -9.66 1.37
C PRO A 35 -5.35 -9.20 0.95
N SER A 36 -6.01 -9.98 0.08
CA SER A 36 -7.32 -9.65 -0.48
C SER A 36 -8.37 -9.28 0.59
N GLY A 37 -8.37 -9.99 1.72
CA GLY A 37 -9.31 -9.72 2.83
C GLY A 37 -9.14 -8.35 3.49
N ASP A 38 -7.91 -7.88 3.71
CA ASP A 38 -7.65 -6.54 4.24
C ASP A 38 -7.99 -5.46 3.21
N TRP A 39 -7.75 -5.73 1.93
CA TRP A 39 -8.10 -4.83 0.84
C TRP A 39 -9.62 -4.65 0.70
N GLU A 40 -10.38 -5.74 0.72
CA GLU A 40 -11.85 -5.71 0.70
C GLU A 40 -12.41 -5.00 1.94
N ALA A 41 -11.83 -5.24 3.12
CA ALA A 41 -12.22 -4.57 4.35
C ALA A 41 -12.04 -3.04 4.23
N TYR A 42 -10.92 -2.60 3.65
CA TYR A 42 -10.66 -1.19 3.36
C TYR A 42 -11.68 -0.59 2.39
N GLN A 43 -11.94 -1.26 1.26
CA GLN A 43 -12.92 -0.82 0.27
C GLN A 43 -14.33 -0.71 0.87
N ASN A 44 -14.74 -1.70 1.68
CA ASN A 44 -16.03 -1.69 2.36
C ASN A 44 -16.12 -0.54 3.38
N LYS A 45 -15.04 -0.28 4.13
CA LYS A 45 -14.96 0.86 5.08
C LYS A 45 -15.08 2.19 4.34
N LEU A 46 -14.39 2.36 3.22
CA LEU A 46 -14.50 3.56 2.37
C LEU A 46 -15.91 3.76 1.81
N ASN A 47 -16.53 2.69 1.31
CA ASN A 47 -17.90 2.77 0.78
C ASN A 47 -18.87 3.19 1.88
N LYS A 48 -18.83 2.57 3.06
CA LYS A 48 -19.67 2.95 4.21
C LYS A 48 -19.52 4.42 4.60
N LEU A 49 -18.28 4.93 4.61
CA LEU A 49 -18.00 6.34 4.92
C LEU A 49 -18.60 7.29 3.88
N ARG A 50 -18.52 6.95 2.58
CA ARG A 50 -19.15 7.73 1.51
C ARG A 50 -20.68 7.77 1.62
N PHE A 51 -21.30 6.75 2.19
CA PHE A 51 -22.76 6.72 2.43
C PHE A 51 -23.17 7.44 3.71
N SER A 52 -22.27 7.60 4.69
CA SER A 52 -22.64 7.98 6.06
C SER A 52 -22.23 9.40 6.47
N GLU A 53 -21.30 10.07 5.78
CA GLU A 53 -20.82 11.39 6.17
C GLU A 53 -20.89 12.42 5.02
N GLY A 54 -21.46 13.59 5.31
CA GLY A 54 -21.40 14.76 4.44
C GLY A 54 -19.95 15.25 4.23
N LYS A 55 -19.76 16.11 3.21
CA LYS A 55 -18.47 16.52 2.60
C LYS A 55 -17.27 16.74 3.54
N GLY A 56 -17.44 17.19 4.77
CA GLY A 56 -16.34 17.53 5.68
C GLY A 56 -15.74 16.37 6.52
N GLY A 57 -16.56 15.41 6.95
CA GLY A 57 -16.08 14.26 7.77
C GLY A 57 -15.42 13.17 6.94
N ALA A 58 -15.90 13.00 5.69
CA ALA A 58 -15.39 12.03 4.75
C ALA A 58 -13.89 12.22 4.42
N GLU A 59 -13.40 13.46 4.31
CA GLU A 59 -11.99 13.72 3.96
C GLU A 59 -11.02 13.32 5.09
N MET A 60 -11.37 13.63 6.34
CA MET A 60 -10.55 13.27 7.49
C MET A 60 -10.53 11.75 7.69
N ASN A 61 -11.69 11.10 7.54
CA ASN A 61 -11.77 9.64 7.63
C ASN A 61 -11.02 8.95 6.48
N VAL A 62 -11.08 9.45 5.24
CA VAL A 62 -10.30 8.89 4.13
C VAL A 62 -8.79 8.96 4.39
N ARG A 63 -8.29 10.07 4.97
CA ARG A 63 -6.88 10.21 5.35
C ARG A 63 -6.46 9.20 6.43
N SER A 64 -7.26 9.07 7.48
CA SER A 64 -7.00 8.10 8.56
C SER A 64 -7.00 6.65 8.05
N ASN A 65 -7.89 6.31 7.12
CA ASN A 65 -7.94 4.97 6.53
C ASN A 65 -6.72 4.68 5.64
N ARG A 66 -6.21 5.67 4.88
CA ARG A 66 -4.97 5.48 4.10
C ARG A 66 -3.77 5.25 5.02
N ALA A 67 -3.67 6.02 6.09
CA ALA A 67 -2.62 5.85 7.09
C ALA A 67 -2.67 4.46 7.76
N GLU A 68 -3.85 3.91 8.01
CA GLU A 68 -4.02 2.55 8.53
C GLU A 68 -3.45 1.49 7.59
N ILE A 69 -3.71 1.61 6.29
CA ILE A 69 -3.20 0.68 5.27
C ILE A 69 -1.68 0.75 5.17
N ILE A 70 -1.13 1.96 5.18
CA ILE A 70 0.32 2.16 5.15
C ILE A 70 0.96 1.56 6.42
N ALA A 71 0.39 1.82 7.59
CA ALA A 71 0.90 1.27 8.85
C ALA A 71 0.95 -0.26 8.86
N LYS A 72 -0.05 -0.93 8.26
CA LYS A 72 -0.09 -2.40 8.12
C LYS A 72 0.89 -2.97 7.10
N SER A 73 1.40 -2.13 6.20
CA SER A 73 2.19 -2.55 5.04
C SER A 73 3.67 -2.26 5.19
N LEU A 74 4.04 -1.36 6.12
CA LEU A 74 5.41 -0.98 6.38
C LEU A 74 6.11 -2.01 7.29
N ARG A 75 7.25 -2.51 6.84
CA ARG A 75 8.10 -3.46 7.54
C ARG A 75 9.52 -2.92 7.74
N GLU A 76 10.18 -3.35 8.81
CA GLU A 76 11.60 -3.05 9.01
C GLU A 76 12.44 -3.76 7.93
N PRO A 77 13.46 -3.11 7.37
CA PRO A 77 14.21 -3.62 6.22
C PRO A 77 14.85 -4.99 6.51
N GLY A 78 14.63 -5.94 5.61
CA GLY A 78 15.13 -7.30 5.71
C GLY A 78 14.40 -8.17 6.75
N THR A 79 13.25 -7.72 7.25
CA THR A 79 12.48 -8.47 8.25
C THR A 79 10.99 -8.53 7.93
N ASP A 80 10.30 -9.52 8.51
CA ASP A 80 8.83 -9.59 8.52
C ASP A 80 8.23 -8.75 9.66
N LYS A 81 8.96 -7.83 10.30
CA LYS A 81 8.43 -7.06 11.44
C LYS A 81 7.76 -5.79 10.97
N LEU A 82 6.55 -5.51 11.47
CA LEU A 82 5.87 -4.23 11.24
C LEU A 82 6.68 -3.10 11.88
N VAL A 83 6.84 -2.00 11.15
CA VAL A 83 7.38 -0.74 11.70
C VAL A 83 6.44 -0.23 12.80
N PHE A 84 5.13 -0.36 12.60
CA PHE A 84 4.11 0.03 13.56
C PHE A 84 3.43 -1.20 14.15
N THR A 85 3.79 -1.57 15.39
CA THR A 85 3.13 -2.65 16.14
C THR A 85 1.78 -2.20 16.70
N ASP A 86 1.65 -0.93 17.04
CA ASP A 86 0.38 -0.28 17.37
C ASP A 86 -0.14 0.53 16.18
N LEU A 87 -1.30 0.12 15.65
CA LEU A 87 -1.90 0.77 14.50
C LEU A 87 -2.39 2.20 14.80
N ALA A 88 -2.85 2.47 16.02
CA ALA A 88 -3.35 3.80 16.39
C ALA A 88 -2.20 4.82 16.45
N GLU A 89 -1.05 4.41 16.97
CA GLU A 89 0.19 5.18 16.94
C GLU A 89 0.64 5.42 15.49
N GLY A 90 0.69 4.37 14.66
CA GLY A 90 1.05 4.49 13.25
C GLY A 90 0.16 5.47 12.49
N ILE A 91 -1.17 5.39 12.68
CA ILE A 91 -2.12 6.32 12.07
C ILE A 91 -1.87 7.75 12.55
N SER A 92 -1.65 7.96 13.85
CA SER A 92 -1.42 9.29 14.43
C SER A 92 -0.13 9.93 13.91
N ILE A 93 0.93 9.14 13.73
CA ILE A 93 2.21 9.58 13.17
C ILE A 93 2.05 9.90 11.68
N LEU A 94 1.53 8.97 10.88
CA LEU A 94 1.40 9.11 9.43
C LEU A 94 0.42 10.22 9.02
N SER A 95 -0.64 10.45 9.80
CA SER A 95 -1.60 11.54 9.54
C SER A 95 -1.00 12.94 9.68
N LYS A 96 0.16 13.07 10.33
CA LYS A 96 0.91 14.33 10.46
C LYS A 96 2.02 14.49 9.42
N LYS A 97 2.27 13.48 8.58
CA LYS A 97 3.32 13.51 7.55
C LYS A 97 2.84 14.19 6.27
N ASN A 98 3.79 14.46 5.38
CA ASN A 98 3.50 15.07 4.09
C ASN A 98 2.56 14.17 3.27
N GLN A 99 1.48 14.77 2.74
CA GLN A 99 0.49 14.06 1.93
C GLN A 99 1.13 13.42 0.69
N GLY A 100 2.19 14.02 0.12
CA GLY A 100 2.92 13.47 -1.02
C GLY A 100 3.54 12.10 -0.73
N THR A 101 4.30 11.99 0.37
CA THR A 101 4.91 10.72 0.81
C THR A 101 3.85 9.67 1.10
N VAL A 102 2.81 10.04 1.86
CA VAL A 102 1.74 9.14 2.27
C VAL A 102 0.96 8.63 1.06
N ASP A 103 0.66 9.49 0.09
CA ASP A 103 -0.03 9.10 -1.15
C ASP A 103 0.85 8.21 -2.05
N GLY A 104 2.16 8.48 -2.12
CA GLY A 104 3.13 7.64 -2.83
C GLY A 104 3.22 6.23 -2.26
N LEU A 105 3.36 6.10 -0.94
CA LEU A 105 3.34 4.81 -0.25
C LEU A 105 2.03 4.07 -0.45
N PHE A 106 0.89 4.78 -0.36
CA PHE A 106 -0.42 4.18 -0.59
C PHE A 106 -0.57 3.63 -2.01
N LYS A 107 -0.12 4.38 -3.03
CA LYS A 107 -0.11 3.92 -4.43
C LYS A 107 0.78 2.70 -4.62
N LEU A 108 1.95 2.68 -3.98
CA LEU A 108 2.83 1.53 -4.04
C LEU A 108 2.17 0.28 -3.45
N ILE A 109 1.57 0.39 -2.26
CA ILE A 109 0.85 -0.72 -1.62
C ILE A 109 -0.30 -1.21 -2.51
N ARG A 110 -1.07 -0.29 -3.10
CA ARG A 110 -2.16 -0.62 -4.03
C ARG A 110 -1.66 -1.44 -5.23
N HIS A 111 -0.51 -1.06 -5.77
CA HIS A 111 0.13 -1.77 -6.87
C HIS A 111 0.57 -3.18 -6.42
N LEU A 112 1.29 -3.29 -5.30
CA LEU A 112 1.75 -4.57 -4.74
C LEU A 112 0.60 -5.51 -4.31
N SER A 113 -0.57 -4.95 -3.97
CA SER A 113 -1.77 -5.72 -3.63
C SER A 113 -2.53 -6.24 -4.85
N GLY A 114 -2.06 -5.95 -6.07
CA GLY A 114 -2.65 -6.45 -7.31
C GLY A 114 -3.94 -5.73 -7.74
N GLU A 115 -4.31 -4.61 -7.10
CA GLU A 115 -5.42 -3.77 -7.60
C GLU A 115 -5.05 -3.08 -8.92
N ASP A 116 -3.75 -2.86 -9.16
CA ASP A 116 -3.24 -2.22 -10.36
C ASP A 116 -2.51 -3.25 -11.26
N ARG A 117 -3.28 -4.17 -11.86
CA ARG A 117 -2.80 -5.00 -12.98
C ARG A 117 -2.42 -4.16 -14.21
N ASP A 118 -2.91 -2.91 -14.27
CA ASP A 118 -2.68 -1.93 -15.34
C ASP A 118 -1.34 -1.17 -15.17
N PHE A 119 -0.82 -1.04 -13.94
CA PHE A 119 0.43 -0.29 -13.67
C PHE A 119 1.66 -0.98 -14.24
N GLU A 120 1.76 -2.31 -14.15
CA GLU A 120 2.83 -3.06 -14.85
C GLU A 120 2.76 -2.83 -16.37
N GLN A 121 1.55 -2.70 -16.92
CA GLN A 121 1.34 -2.47 -18.35
C GLN A 121 1.68 -1.03 -18.73
N LYS A 122 1.35 -0.04 -17.89
CA LYS A 122 1.73 1.37 -18.07
C LYS A 122 3.22 1.65 -17.87
N VAL A 123 3.89 0.97 -16.93
CA VAL A 123 5.35 1.08 -16.74
C VAL A 123 6.07 0.40 -17.90
N LYS A 124 5.61 -0.77 -18.37
CA LYS A 124 6.12 -1.37 -19.62
C LYS A 124 5.89 -0.49 -20.84
N ASP A 125 4.77 0.20 -20.93
CA ASP A 125 4.50 1.14 -22.02
C ASP A 125 5.37 2.41 -21.92
N ALA A 126 5.67 2.87 -20.70
CA ALA A 126 6.59 3.99 -20.45
C ALA A 126 8.07 3.62 -20.69
N GLU A 127 8.49 2.41 -20.31
CA GLU A 127 9.81 1.86 -20.64
C GLU A 127 9.91 1.52 -22.14
N GLY A 128 8.79 1.19 -22.79
CA GLY A 128 8.70 0.96 -24.24
C GLY A 128 8.63 2.21 -25.11
N ASN A 129 8.11 3.34 -24.59
CA ASN A 129 8.01 4.62 -25.31
C ASN A 129 9.22 5.55 -25.12
N SER A 130 10.23 5.14 -24.34
CA SER A 130 11.45 5.94 -24.15
C SER A 130 12.48 5.77 -25.29
N ALA A 131 12.14 5.04 -26.35
CA ALA A 131 13.00 4.79 -27.50
C ALA A 131 12.26 4.97 -28.83
N ASP A 132 11.68 6.14 -29.08
CA ASP A 132 11.55 6.63 -30.45
C ASP A 132 11.73 8.15 -30.43
N GLY A 133 12.97 8.58 -30.72
CA GLY A 133 13.25 9.97 -30.97
C GLY A 133 12.65 10.39 -32.30
N GLN A 134 12.15 11.61 -32.39
CA GLN A 134 12.14 12.30 -33.67
C GLN A 134 12.40 13.79 -33.48
N SER A 135 13.38 14.19 -34.30
CA SER A 135 13.99 15.49 -34.54
C SER A 135 13.01 16.61 -34.86
#